data_AF-A0AAD5XF85-F1
#
_entry.id   AF-A0AAD5XF85-F1
#
_cell.length_a   1.000
_cell.length_b   1.000
_cell.length_c   1.000
_cell.angle_alpha   90.00
_cell.angle_beta   90.00
_cell.angle_gamma   90.00
#
_symmetry.space_group_name_H-M   'P 1'
#
loop_
_entity.id
_entity.type
_entity.pdbx_description
1 polymer ?
#
loop_
_entity_poly.entity_id
_entity_poly.type
_entity_poly.pdbx_seq_one_letter_code
_entity_poly.pdbx_strand_id
1 'polypeptide(L)'
;MDDMASTETSGSRYNPHSNRGRRKQATDPSGKRQLQMREAQRALRARKQEYILDLEQKVSTLTQENVFLKQQVQILSISVPSTSVPCFNQNCAAQIQALQLEILELQTASFMNNKNFATVPVAVSDQMTGTDSEFSGTGSSPSDATQKSVEGINSNALKDPVFDSYSNWIDEIEGTKLKKDKKWPSGEELYGPVDIEPFITRAKSIQSLKDTRVLDRLFNLFV
;
A
#
# COMPACT_ATOMS: atom_id res chain seq x y z
N MET A 1 18.24 -76.27 11.00
CA MET A 1 17.55 -76.02 9.72
C MET A 1 16.21 -75.40 10.05
N ASP A 2 15.69 -74.57 9.14
CA ASP A 2 14.39 -73.89 9.14
C ASP A 2 14.44 -72.37 9.43
N ASP A 3 14.92 -71.69 8.38
CA ASP A 3 14.30 -70.58 7.66
C ASP A 3 13.85 -69.31 8.40
N MET A 4 14.76 -68.33 8.34
CA MET A 4 14.54 -66.90 8.49
C MET A 4 13.76 -66.35 7.29
N ALA A 5 12.46 -66.10 7.46
CA ALA A 5 11.61 -65.44 6.47
C ALA A 5 11.80 -63.91 6.52
N SER A 6 12.65 -63.40 5.63
CA SER A 6 12.84 -61.97 5.37
C SER A 6 11.63 -61.39 4.62
N THR A 7 10.71 -60.74 5.34
CA THR A 7 9.65 -59.95 4.69
C THR A 7 10.21 -58.63 4.19
N GLU A 8 10.52 -58.57 2.90
CA GLU A 8 10.88 -57.35 2.19
C GLU A 8 9.68 -56.39 2.15
N THR A 9 9.73 -55.33 2.97
CA THR A 9 8.81 -54.19 2.88
C THR A 9 9.16 -53.38 1.64
N SER A 10 8.49 -53.67 0.53
CA SER A 10 8.57 -52.86 -0.69
C SER A 10 8.03 -51.45 -0.40
N GLY A 11 8.96 -50.49 -0.29
CA GLY A 11 8.66 -49.07 -0.13
C GLY A 11 7.91 -48.56 -1.36
N SER A 12 6.58 -48.49 -1.25
CA SER A 12 5.70 -47.88 -2.25
C SER A 12 6.11 -46.41 -2.44
N ARG A 13 6.84 -46.12 -3.52
CA ARG A 13 7.28 -44.77 -3.89
C ARG A 13 6.05 -43.85 -3.98
N TYR A 14 6.10 -42.73 -3.26
CA TYR A 14 5.06 -41.69 -3.29
C TYR A 14 4.83 -41.24 -4.73
N ASN A 15 3.62 -41.48 -5.25
CA ASN A 15 3.21 -40.99 -6.55
C ASN A 15 2.43 -39.68 -6.35
N PRO A 16 3.03 -38.50 -6.61
CA PRO A 16 2.34 -37.21 -6.46
C PRO A 16 1.15 -37.04 -7.42
N HIS A 17 0.99 -37.93 -8.41
CA HIS A 17 -0.13 -37.95 -9.35
C HIS A 17 -1.19 -39.00 -9.00
N SER A 18 -1.07 -39.67 -7.85
CA SER A 18 -2.11 -40.54 -7.34
C SER A 18 -3.30 -39.70 -6.88
N ASN A 19 -4.22 -39.43 -7.79
CA ASN A 19 -5.55 -38.87 -7.49
C ASN A 19 -6.43 -39.84 -6.66
N ARG A 20 -5.86 -40.93 -6.12
CA ARG A 20 -6.52 -41.97 -5.32
C ARG A 20 -6.77 -41.43 -3.91
N GLY A 21 -7.78 -40.58 -3.77
CA GLY A 21 -8.19 -39.93 -2.52
C GLY A 21 -8.96 -38.63 -2.74
N ARG A 22 -8.75 -37.97 -3.88
CA ARG A 22 -9.63 -36.90 -4.33
C ARG A 22 -10.88 -37.54 -4.92
N ARG A 23 -11.98 -37.55 -4.15
CA ARG A 23 -13.32 -37.84 -4.69
C ARG A 23 -13.51 -36.94 -5.90
N LYS A 24 -13.48 -37.52 -7.12
CA LYS A 24 -13.92 -36.84 -8.34
C LYS A 24 -15.38 -36.51 -8.09
N GLN A 25 -15.69 -35.26 -7.72
CA GLN A 25 -17.07 -34.81 -7.70
C GLN A 25 -17.53 -34.84 -9.16
N ALA A 26 -18.27 -35.88 -9.53
CA ALA A 26 -18.73 -36.16 -10.89
C ALA A 26 -19.86 -35.22 -11.35
N THR A 27 -20.16 -34.19 -10.57
CA THR A 27 -21.01 -33.09 -11.01
C THR A 27 -20.14 -32.07 -11.71
N ASP A 28 -20.12 -32.12 -13.05
CA ASP A 28 -19.71 -30.97 -13.84
C ASP A 28 -20.37 -29.73 -13.24
N PRO A 29 -19.62 -28.65 -12.96
CA PRO A 29 -20.22 -27.44 -12.45
C PRO A 29 -21.25 -26.99 -13.49
N SER A 30 -22.54 -27.11 -13.12
CA SER A 30 -23.70 -26.65 -13.89
C SER A 30 -23.29 -25.46 -14.76
N GLY A 31 -23.40 -25.56 -16.09
CA GLY A 31 -22.80 -24.59 -17.03
C GLY A 31 -23.13 -23.13 -16.71
N LYS A 32 -24.27 -22.88 -16.06
CA LYS A 32 -24.67 -21.57 -15.54
C LYS A 32 -23.70 -21.02 -14.48
N ARG A 33 -23.27 -21.83 -13.51
CA ARG A 33 -22.30 -21.43 -12.47
C ARG A 33 -20.91 -21.16 -13.07
N GLN A 34 -20.49 -21.98 -14.04
CA GLN A 34 -19.21 -21.75 -14.71
C GLN A 34 -19.21 -20.44 -15.50
N LEU A 35 -20.32 -20.11 -16.19
CA LEU A 35 -20.47 -18.85 -16.91
C LEU A 35 -20.42 -17.64 -15.96
N GLN A 36 -21.15 -17.69 -14.84
CA GLN A 36 -21.12 -16.64 -13.81
C GLN A 36 -19.71 -16.42 -13.24
N MET A 37 -18.94 -17.49 -13.04
CA MET A 37 -17.56 -17.37 -12.55
C MET A 37 -16.64 -16.70 -13.57
N ARG A 38 -16.79 -17.04 -14.86
CA ARG A 38 -16.03 -16.37 -15.94
C ARG A 38 -16.39 -14.90 -16.04
N GLU A 39 -17.68 -14.57 -15.97
CA GLU A 39 -18.16 -13.19 -16.03
C GLU A 39 -17.68 -12.37 -14.82
N ALA A 40 -17.81 -12.90 -13.61
CA ALA A 40 -17.30 -12.28 -12.40
C ALA A 40 -15.78 -12.04 -12.47
N GLN A 41 -15.02 -12.99 -13.04
CA GLN A 41 -13.59 -12.82 -13.23
C GLN A 41 -13.25 -11.76 -14.27
N ARG A 42 -14.01 -11.66 -15.38
CA ARG A 42 -13.85 -10.58 -16.36
C ARG A 42 -14.15 -9.22 -15.73
N ALA A 43 -15.24 -9.11 -14.98
CA ALA A 43 -15.61 -7.87 -14.29
C ALA A 43 -14.53 -7.45 -13.27
N LEU A 44 -13.97 -8.40 -12.52
CA LEU A 44 -12.88 -8.11 -11.59
C LEU A 44 -11.62 -7.61 -12.32
N ARG A 45 -11.24 -8.24 -13.43
CA ARG A 45 -10.09 -7.79 -14.25
C ARG A 45 -10.33 -6.41 -14.82
N ALA A 46 -11.54 -6.13 -15.31
CA ALA A 46 -11.91 -4.82 -15.84
C ALA A 46 -11.78 -3.72 -14.77
N ARG A 47 -12.33 -3.93 -13.56
CA ARG A 47 -12.19 -2.96 -12.45
C ARG A 47 -10.74 -2.76 -12.02
N LYS A 48 -9.93 -3.82 -12.01
CA LYS A 48 -8.50 -3.71 -11.69
C LYS A 48 -7.75 -2.92 -12.75
N GLN A 49 -8.05 -3.13 -14.03
CA GLN A 49 -7.45 -2.39 -15.13
C GLN A 49 -7.84 -0.92 -15.07
N GLU A 50 -9.11 -0.61 -14.83
CA GLU A 50 -9.60 0.76 -14.63
C GLU A 50 -8.90 1.46 -13.45
N TYR A 51 -8.75 0.78 -12.31
CA TYR A 51 -8.03 1.31 -11.16
C TYR A 51 -6.54 1.59 -11.46
N ILE A 52 -5.88 0.72 -12.23
CA ILE A 52 -4.49 0.94 -12.65
C ILE A 52 -4.39 2.18 -13.55
N LEU A 53 -5.30 2.33 -14.51
CA LEU A 53 -5.35 3.51 -15.38
C LEU A 53 -5.60 4.81 -14.60
N ASP A 54 -6.49 4.78 -13.61
CA ASP A 54 -6.74 5.93 -12.72
C ASP A 54 -5.50 6.29 -11.90
N LEU A 55 -4.79 5.30 -11.35
CA LEU A 55 -3.53 5.52 -10.66
C LEU A 55 -2.44 6.10 -11.58
N GLU A 56 -2.30 5.58 -12.80
CA GLU A 56 -1.36 6.09 -13.79
C GLU A 56 -1.68 7.55 -14.17
N GLN A 57 -2.97 7.87 -14.35
CA GLN A 57 -3.42 9.24 -14.59
C GLN A 57 -3.09 10.15 -13.42
N LYS A 58 -3.38 9.71 -12.18
CA LYS A 58 -3.11 10.50 -10.97
C LYS A 58 -1.62 10.77 -10.77
N VAL A 59 -0.76 9.78 -11.02
CA VAL A 59 0.70 9.95 -10.99
C VAL A 59 1.14 10.94 -12.08
N SER A 60 0.58 10.85 -13.28
CA SER A 60 0.85 11.81 -14.36
C SER A 60 0.46 13.25 -13.96
N THR A 61 -0.71 13.45 -13.35
CA THR A 61 -1.13 14.77 -12.86
C THR A 61 -0.21 15.29 -11.76
N LEU A 62 0.08 14.49 -10.73
CA LEU A 62 0.94 14.90 -9.61
C LEU A 62 2.39 15.20 -10.03
N THR A 63 2.88 14.50 -11.05
CA THR A 63 4.23 14.76 -11.60
C THR A 63 4.25 16.07 -12.37
N GLN A 64 3.23 16.37 -13.18
CA GLN A 64 3.09 17.67 -13.86
C GLN A 64 2.98 18.83 -12.86
N GLU A 65 2.16 18.69 -11.83
CA GLU A 65 2.04 19.69 -10.75
C GLU A 65 3.36 19.92 -10.02
N ASN A 66 4.11 18.86 -9.73
CA ASN A 66 5.44 18.98 -9.12
C ASN A 66 6.43 19.73 -10.01
N VAL A 67 6.42 19.46 -11.31
CA VAL A 67 7.27 20.19 -12.28
C VAL A 67 6.89 21.67 -12.30
N PHE A 68 5.59 21.98 -12.33
CA PHE A 68 5.09 23.34 -12.30
C PHE A 68 5.47 24.09 -11.02
N LEU A 69 5.28 23.47 -9.85
CA LEU A 69 5.67 24.07 -8.56
C LEU A 69 7.18 24.30 -8.47
N LYS A 70 8.01 23.36 -8.97
CA LYS A 70 9.46 23.54 -9.02
C LYS A 70 9.85 24.73 -9.92
N GLN A 71 9.19 24.90 -11.05
CA GLN A 71 9.40 26.07 -11.92
C GLN A 71 9.00 27.38 -11.22
N GLN A 72 7.87 27.41 -10.51
CA GLN A 72 7.48 28.60 -9.73
C GLN A 72 8.50 28.94 -8.65
N VAL A 73 8.94 27.95 -7.87
CA VAL A 73 9.98 28.15 -6.84
C VAL A 73 11.28 28.65 -7.47
N GLN A 74 11.65 28.12 -8.64
CA GLN A 74 12.83 28.59 -9.37
C GLN A 74 12.68 30.05 -9.82
N ILE A 75 11.54 30.44 -10.39
CA ILE A 75 11.27 31.83 -10.78
C ILE A 75 11.32 32.76 -9.57
N LEU A 76 10.65 32.39 -8.48
CA LEU A 76 10.65 33.15 -7.23
C LEU A 76 12.07 33.28 -6.66
N SER A 77 12.89 32.23 -6.72
CA SER A 77 14.28 32.28 -6.25
C SER A 77 15.17 33.22 -7.07
N ILE A 78 14.85 33.46 -8.34
CA ILE A 78 15.53 34.46 -9.19
C ILE A 78 14.98 35.86 -8.92
N SER A 79 13.67 35.97 -8.70
CA SER A 79 12.98 37.26 -8.49
C SER A 79 13.07 37.78 -7.05
N VAL A 80 13.56 36.99 -6.10
CA VAL A 80 14.16 37.54 -4.89
C VAL A 80 15.57 37.91 -5.30
N PRO A 81 15.81 39.14 -5.80
CA PRO A 81 17.18 39.57 -6.01
C PRO A 81 17.88 39.36 -4.68
N SER A 82 19.08 38.80 -4.74
CA SER A 82 20.10 38.83 -3.70
C SER A 82 20.46 40.27 -3.39
N THR A 83 19.46 41.05 -2.99
CA THR A 83 19.54 42.29 -2.27
C THR A 83 20.09 41.87 -0.92
N SER A 84 21.39 41.61 -0.94
CA SER A 84 22.28 42.14 0.06
C SER A 84 22.02 43.64 0.12
N VAL A 85 20.86 44.04 0.66
CA VAL A 85 20.76 45.34 1.30
C VAL A 85 21.77 45.19 2.42
N PRO A 86 22.92 45.90 2.35
CA PRO A 86 23.87 45.86 3.44
C PRO A 86 23.12 46.33 4.66
N CYS A 87 22.82 45.40 5.54
CA CYS A 87 22.19 45.67 6.80
C CYS A 87 23.27 46.34 7.65
N PHE A 88 23.24 47.68 7.69
CA PHE A 88 24.23 48.49 8.44
C PHE A 88 24.15 48.30 9.97
N ASN A 89 23.16 47.56 10.47
CA ASN A 89 22.98 47.27 11.88
C ASN A 89 23.45 45.83 12.18
N GLN A 90 24.39 45.67 13.11
CA GLN A 90 24.96 44.38 13.52
C GLN A 90 23.88 43.34 13.91
N ASN A 91 22.77 43.81 14.49
CA ASN A 91 21.66 42.93 14.89
C ASN A 91 20.93 42.31 13.68
N CYS A 92 20.90 43.00 12.54
CA CYS A 92 20.25 42.50 11.34
C CYS A 92 21.13 41.46 10.63
N ALA A 93 22.45 41.62 10.62
CA ALA A 93 23.38 40.61 10.11
C ALA A 93 23.28 39.28 10.88
N ALA A 94 23.18 39.34 12.21
CA ALA A 94 23.00 38.15 13.05
C ALA A 94 21.66 37.43 12.78
N GLN A 95 20.57 38.19 12.62
CA GLN A 95 19.27 37.62 12.25
C GLN A 95 19.29 36.95 10.88
N ILE A 96 19.94 37.56 9.89
CA ILE A 96 20.06 36.98 8.55
C ILE A 96 20.86 35.66 8.60
N GLN A 97 21.96 35.61 9.35
CA GLN A 97 22.74 34.38 9.51
C GLN A 97 21.95 33.28 10.23
N ALA A 98 21.18 33.62 11.27
CA ALA A 98 20.33 32.67 11.97
C ALA A 98 19.25 32.08 11.03
N LEU A 99 18.59 32.93 10.23
CA LEU A 99 17.62 32.48 9.24
C LEU A 99 18.25 31.62 8.14
N GLN A 100 19.47 31.94 7.70
CA GLN A 100 20.20 31.13 6.71
C GLN A 100 20.53 29.73 7.25
N LEU A 101 20.92 29.62 8.52
CA LEU A 101 21.14 28.33 9.18
C LEU A 101 19.84 27.51 9.29
N GLU A 102 18.73 28.15 9.68
CA GLU A 102 17.43 27.51 9.76
C GLU A 102 16.94 27.00 8.40
N ILE A 103 17.13 27.78 7.33
CA ILE A 103 16.82 27.35 5.95
C ILE A 103 17.68 26.13 5.56
N LEU A 104 18.96 26.10 5.92
CA LEU A 104 19.85 24.97 5.64
C LEU A 104 19.42 23.71 6.40
N GLU A 105 19.01 23.86 7.66
CA GLU A 105 18.52 22.77 8.50
C GLU A 105 17.21 22.19 7.95
N LEU A 106 16.28 23.05 7.51
CA LEU A 106 15.04 22.62 6.85
C LEU A 106 15.31 21.91 5.51
N GLN A 107 16.26 22.39 4.72
CA GLN A 107 16.65 21.73 3.47
C GLN A 107 17.25 20.34 3.71
N THR A 108 18.12 20.20 4.72
CA THR A 108 18.72 18.90 5.06
C THR A 108 17.70 17.92 5.66
N ALA A 109 16.78 18.40 6.50
CA ALA A 109 15.67 17.60 7.03
C ALA A 109 14.74 17.09 5.91
N SER A 110 14.40 17.95 4.94
CA SER A 110 13.60 17.58 3.77
C SER A 110 14.30 16.51 2.92
N PHE A 111 15.61 16.66 2.69
CA PHE A 111 16.40 15.68 1.95
C PHE A 111 16.44 14.30 2.64
N MET A 112 16.54 14.27 3.96
CA MET A 112 16.53 13.01 4.73
C MET A 112 15.16 12.34 4.74
N ASN A 113 14.06 13.09 4.84
CA ASN A 113 12.71 12.54 4.77
C ASN A 113 12.38 11.97 3.38
N ASN A 114 12.92 12.55 2.31
CA ASN A 114 12.64 12.08 0.94
C ASN A 114 13.35 10.75 0.61
N LYS A 115 14.47 10.42 1.28
CA LYS A 115 15.18 9.15 1.06
C LYS A 115 14.45 7.92 1.58
N ASN A 116 13.48 8.09 2.49
CA ASN A 116 12.72 6.96 3.04
C ASN A 116 11.64 6.40 2.08
N PHE A 117 11.38 7.06 0.95
CA PHE A 117 10.43 6.57 -0.07
C PHE A 117 11.11 5.93 -1.30
N ALA A 118 12.43 6.02 -1.43
CA ALA A 118 13.13 5.59 -2.65
C ALA A 118 13.56 4.11 -2.66
N THR A 119 13.16 3.29 -1.69
CA THR A 119 13.56 1.87 -1.67
C THR A 119 12.44 0.99 -1.16
N VAL A 120 11.29 1.02 -1.84
CA VAL A 120 10.51 -0.21 -1.96
C VAL A 120 11.17 -1.01 -3.09
N PRO A 121 11.90 -2.10 -2.80
CA PRO A 121 12.30 -3.00 -3.86
C PRO A 121 11.01 -3.52 -4.48
N VAL A 122 10.68 -3.04 -5.68
CA VAL A 122 9.69 -3.67 -6.55
C VAL A 122 10.31 -5.02 -6.90
N ALA A 123 10.06 -6.01 -6.03
CA ALA A 123 10.19 -7.40 -6.39
C ALA A 123 9.15 -7.62 -7.49
N VAL A 124 9.58 -7.44 -8.74
CA VAL A 124 8.87 -7.88 -9.92
C VAL A 124 8.69 -9.37 -9.73
N SER A 125 7.51 -9.77 -9.28
CA SER A 125 7.10 -11.17 -9.20
C SER A 125 6.80 -11.63 -10.62
N ASP A 126 7.87 -11.78 -11.39
CA ASP A 126 7.88 -12.40 -12.71
C ASP A 126 7.87 -13.92 -12.50
N GLN A 127 6.68 -14.48 -12.28
CA GLN A 127 6.45 -15.93 -12.36
C GLN A 127 4.96 -16.25 -12.36
N MET A 128 4.36 -16.32 -13.55
CA MET A 128 3.80 -17.57 -14.07
C MET A 128 3.28 -17.34 -15.49
N THR A 129 4.19 -17.53 -16.45
CA THR A 129 3.88 -18.00 -17.79
C THR A 129 3.25 -19.38 -17.70
N GLY A 130 1.93 -19.44 -17.79
CA GLY A 130 1.19 -20.63 -18.19
C GLY A 130 0.65 -20.38 -19.59
N THR A 131 1.47 -20.66 -20.59
CA THR A 131 1.02 -20.86 -21.96
C THR A 131 0.10 -22.08 -22.01
N ASP A 132 -0.91 -21.99 -22.87
CA ASP A 132 -1.54 -23.07 -23.66
C ASP A 132 -3.07 -22.96 -23.61
N SER A 133 -3.62 -22.19 -24.56
CA SER A 133 -4.88 -22.54 -25.21
C SER A 133 -5.05 -21.68 -26.45
N GLU A 134 -4.55 -22.18 -27.58
CA GLU A 134 -5.07 -21.79 -28.88
C GLU A 134 -6.58 -22.06 -28.90
N PHE A 135 -7.37 -20.99 -28.99
CA PHE A 135 -8.76 -21.09 -29.39
C PHE A 135 -8.98 -20.14 -30.56
N SER A 136 -8.85 -20.71 -31.76
CA SER A 136 -9.30 -20.12 -33.00
C SER A 136 -10.82 -19.95 -32.93
N GLY A 137 -11.26 -18.71 -32.68
CA GLY A 137 -12.65 -18.31 -32.72
C GLY A 137 -12.82 -17.12 -33.66
N THR A 138 -13.13 -17.41 -34.92
CA THR A 138 -13.68 -16.46 -35.89
C THR A 138 -15.07 -16.00 -35.41
N GLY A 139 -15.30 -14.70 -35.29
CA GLY A 139 -16.59 -14.18 -34.83
C GLY A 139 -16.73 -12.66 -34.89
N SER A 140 -17.02 -12.17 -36.09
CA SER A 140 -17.93 -11.05 -36.44
C SER A 140 -18.17 -9.88 -35.48
N SER A 141 -17.94 -8.66 -36.02
CA SER A 141 -18.56 -7.38 -35.66
C SER A 141 -20.05 -7.48 -35.30
N PRO A 142 -20.53 -6.56 -34.44
CA PRO A 142 -21.34 -5.48 -35.00
C PRO A 142 -21.04 -4.10 -34.42
N SER A 143 -21.11 -3.13 -35.32
CA SER A 143 -21.38 -1.71 -35.10
C SER A 143 -22.67 -1.53 -34.29
N ASP A 144 -22.67 -0.66 -33.28
CA ASP A 144 -23.74 0.33 -33.22
C ASP A 144 -23.36 1.56 -32.38
N ALA A 145 -23.65 2.72 -32.96
CA ALA A 145 -23.43 4.02 -32.39
C ALA A 145 -24.72 4.45 -31.69
N THR A 146 -24.62 4.86 -30.43
CA THR A 146 -25.69 5.69 -29.85
C THR A 146 -25.04 6.74 -28.95
N GLN A 147 -24.86 7.92 -29.54
CA GLN A 147 -24.62 9.16 -28.82
C GLN A 147 -25.80 9.39 -27.86
N LYS A 148 -25.51 9.62 -26.57
CA LYS A 148 -26.48 10.17 -25.64
C LYS A 148 -25.96 11.49 -25.09
N SER A 149 -26.83 12.47 -25.29
CA SER A 149 -26.77 13.89 -24.96
C SER A 149 -26.21 14.21 -23.57
N VAL A 150 -25.40 15.26 -23.54
CA VAL A 150 -24.92 15.99 -22.38
C VAL A 150 -26.04 16.91 -21.89
N GLU A 151 -26.54 16.68 -20.68
CA GLU A 151 -27.37 17.65 -19.97
C GLU A 151 -26.93 17.75 -18.50
N GLY A 152 -26.64 18.99 -18.06
CA GLY A 152 -26.77 19.41 -16.67
C GLY A 152 -25.52 19.29 -15.79
N ILE A 153 -24.57 20.22 -15.93
CA ILE A 153 -23.59 20.51 -14.87
C ILE A 153 -24.36 21.17 -13.72
N ASN A 154 -24.71 20.38 -12.71
CA ASN A 154 -25.29 20.87 -11.46
C ASN A 154 -24.14 21.14 -10.48
N SER A 155 -23.86 22.41 -10.20
CA SER A 155 -22.69 22.91 -9.45
C SER A 155 -22.79 22.74 -7.92
N ASN A 156 -23.46 21.70 -7.42
CA ASN A 156 -23.65 21.44 -6.00
C ASN A 156 -23.14 20.05 -5.58
N ALA A 157 -21.87 19.71 -5.81
CA ALA A 157 -21.26 18.52 -5.20
C ALA A 157 -19.73 18.49 -5.34
N LEU A 158 -19.02 19.45 -4.72
CA LEU A 158 -17.62 19.23 -4.34
C LEU A 158 -17.59 18.62 -2.93
N LYS A 159 -18.14 17.42 -2.81
CA LYS A 159 -17.86 16.53 -1.68
C LYS A 159 -16.88 15.51 -2.22
N ASP A 160 -15.64 15.60 -1.81
CA ASP A 160 -14.62 14.63 -2.18
C ASP A 160 -15.09 13.23 -1.77
N PRO A 161 -15.32 12.30 -2.72
CA PRO A 161 -15.85 10.97 -2.43
C PRO A 161 -14.88 10.10 -1.60
N VAL A 162 -13.67 10.59 -1.37
CA VAL A 162 -12.64 9.92 -0.57
C VAL A 162 -12.94 10.00 0.93
N PHE A 163 -13.59 11.08 1.40
CA PHE A 163 -13.81 11.26 2.84
C PHE A 163 -15.10 10.57 3.33
N ASP A 164 -16.14 10.49 2.49
CA ASP A 164 -17.38 9.76 2.83
C ASP A 164 -17.20 8.23 2.87
N SER A 165 -16.12 7.71 2.27
CA SER A 165 -15.80 6.27 2.29
C SER A 165 -15.36 5.77 3.68
N TYR A 166 -14.66 6.61 4.46
CA TYR A 166 -14.20 6.23 5.81
C TYR A 166 -15.34 6.30 6.84
N SER A 167 -16.26 7.25 6.69
CA SER A 167 -17.41 7.41 7.59
C SER A 167 -18.36 6.20 7.53
N ASN A 168 -18.59 5.66 6.32
CA ASN A 168 -19.47 4.50 6.13
C ASN A 168 -18.90 3.21 6.76
N TRP A 169 -17.58 3.06 6.85
CA TRP A 169 -16.97 1.89 7.49
C TRP A 169 -17.12 1.91 9.01
N ILE A 170 -17.04 3.10 9.64
CA ILE A 170 -17.29 3.24 11.08
C ILE A 170 -18.76 2.96 11.40
N ASP A 171 -19.69 3.49 10.61
CA ASP A 171 -21.12 3.23 10.78
C ASP A 171 -21.50 1.76 10.50
N GLU A 172 -20.79 1.06 9.60
CA GLU A 172 -20.98 -0.37 9.38
C GLU A 172 -20.45 -1.21 10.56
N ILE A 173 -19.37 -0.80 11.22
CA ILE A 173 -18.89 -1.43 12.45
C ILE A 173 -19.89 -1.21 13.59
N GLU A 174 -20.42 0.00 13.75
CA GLU A 174 -21.41 0.31 14.80
C GLU A 174 -22.80 -0.29 14.53
N GLY A 175 -23.18 -0.43 13.26
CA GLY A 175 -24.46 -1.00 12.82
C GLY A 175 -24.52 -2.53 12.90
N THR A 176 -23.36 -3.22 12.88
CA THR A 176 -23.34 -4.62 13.29
C THR A 176 -23.63 -4.68 14.77
N LYS A 177 -24.82 -5.20 15.13
CA LYS A 177 -25.20 -5.56 16.50
C LYS A 177 -24.28 -6.66 17.04
N LEU A 178 -23.00 -6.33 17.24
CA LEU A 178 -22.05 -7.06 18.03
C LEU A 178 -22.70 -7.18 19.41
N LYS A 179 -23.13 -8.40 19.71
CA LYS A 179 -23.70 -8.79 21.00
C LYS A 179 -22.90 -8.09 22.09
N LYS A 180 -23.55 -7.20 22.85
CA LYS A 180 -22.95 -6.34 23.90
C LYS A 180 -22.17 -7.13 24.96
N ASP A 181 -22.25 -8.46 24.92
CA ASP A 181 -21.63 -9.38 25.86
C ASP A 181 -20.23 -9.84 25.41
N LYS A 182 -19.79 -9.50 24.19
CA LYS A 182 -18.41 -9.75 23.76
C LYS A 182 -17.52 -8.60 24.21
N LYS A 183 -16.96 -8.74 25.41
CA LYS A 183 -15.79 -7.97 25.85
C LYS A 183 -14.73 -8.14 24.76
N TRP A 184 -14.33 -7.04 24.12
CA TRP A 184 -13.24 -7.08 23.15
C TRP A 184 -12.01 -7.63 23.87
N PRO A 185 -11.35 -8.66 23.31
CA PRO A 185 -10.14 -9.19 23.91
C PRO A 185 -9.13 -8.06 24.08
N SER A 186 -8.43 -8.08 25.20
CA SER A 186 -7.36 -7.12 25.47
C SER A 186 -6.36 -7.13 24.31
N GLY A 187 -5.74 -5.99 23.99
CA GLY A 187 -4.63 -5.96 23.02
C GLY A 187 -3.54 -6.98 23.37
N GLU A 188 -3.33 -7.23 24.66
CA GLU A 188 -2.40 -8.26 25.16
C GLU A 188 -2.89 -9.70 24.87
N GLU A 189 -4.19 -9.96 24.88
CA GLU A 189 -4.74 -11.28 24.49
C GLU A 189 -4.65 -11.50 22.97
N LEU A 190 -4.81 -10.44 22.18
CA LEU A 190 -4.76 -10.51 20.71
C LEU A 190 -3.32 -10.59 20.18
N TYR A 191 -2.41 -9.82 20.77
CA TYR A 191 -1.09 -9.57 20.22
C TYR A 191 0.06 -10.01 21.15
N GLY A 192 -0.26 -10.47 22.36
CA GLY A 192 0.73 -10.81 23.37
C GLY A 192 1.27 -9.59 24.13
N PRO A 193 2.11 -9.81 25.15
CA PRO A 193 2.80 -8.73 25.86
C PRO A 193 3.71 -7.96 24.89
N VAL A 194 3.71 -6.64 25.02
CA VAL A 194 4.52 -5.76 24.18
C VAL A 194 5.98 -5.91 24.59
N ASP A 195 6.80 -6.44 23.69
CA ASP A 195 8.25 -6.53 23.89
C ASP A 195 8.93 -5.17 23.64
N ILE A 196 9.28 -4.48 24.72
CA ILE A 196 9.88 -3.14 24.68
C ILE A 196 11.42 -3.17 24.61
N GLU A 197 12.06 -4.31 24.88
CA GLU A 197 13.53 -4.39 24.92
C GLU A 197 14.20 -4.06 23.57
N PRO A 198 13.69 -4.52 22.42
CA PRO A 198 14.25 -4.17 21.12
C PRO A 198 14.15 -2.66 20.83
N PHE A 199 13.08 -2.01 21.30
CA PHE A 199 12.87 -0.57 21.13
C PHE A 199 13.83 0.23 21.99
N ILE A 200 14.00 -0.14 23.26
CA ILE A 200 14.98 0.49 24.17
C ILE A 200 16.39 0.34 23.58
N THR A 201 16.73 -0.85 23.09
CA THR A 201 18.04 -1.12 22.47
C THR A 201 18.28 -0.23 21.24
N ARG A 202 17.29 -0.09 20.36
CA ARG A 202 17.39 0.81 19.19
C ARG A 202 17.46 2.28 19.60
N ALA A 203 16.66 2.71 20.57
CA ALA A 203 16.67 4.09 21.04
C ALA A 203 18.03 4.46 21.66
N LYS A 204 18.65 3.57 22.44
CA LYS A 204 19.98 3.76 23.03
C LYS A 204 21.12 3.72 22.00
N SER A 205 20.87 3.27 20.77
CA SER A 205 21.86 3.34 19.69
C SER A 205 22.09 4.78 19.18
N ILE A 206 21.15 5.70 19.45
CA ILE A 206 21.29 7.13 19.15
C ILE A 206 22.24 7.75 20.19
N GLN A 207 23.35 8.35 19.73
CA GLN A 207 24.40 8.88 20.60
C GLN A 207 23.91 9.91 21.64
N SER A 208 22.93 10.74 21.29
CA SER A 208 22.34 11.73 22.21
C SER A 208 21.50 11.09 23.34
N LEU A 209 21.09 9.84 23.18
CA LEU A 209 20.18 9.14 24.09
C LEU A 209 20.83 8.00 24.88
N LYS A 210 22.07 7.62 24.53
CA LYS A 210 22.79 6.47 25.08
C LYS A 210 22.85 6.42 26.61
N ASP A 211 23.04 7.58 27.26
CA ASP A 211 23.21 7.68 28.72
C ASP A 211 22.00 8.33 29.43
N THR A 212 20.87 8.47 28.73
CA THR A 212 19.69 9.13 29.30
C THR A 212 18.83 8.16 30.12
N ARG A 213 18.74 8.41 31.43
CA ARG A 213 17.78 7.71 32.32
C ARG A 213 16.30 8.00 32.00
N VAL A 214 16.06 9.00 31.14
CA VAL A 214 14.72 9.44 30.73
C VAL A 214 14.03 8.35 29.90
N LEU A 215 14.76 7.67 29.00
CA LEU A 215 14.22 6.57 28.21
C LEU A 215 13.76 5.41 29.10
N ASP A 216 14.60 4.99 30.04
CA ASP A 216 14.27 3.88 30.94
C ASP A 216 13.04 4.22 31.81
N ARG A 217 12.94 5.48 32.28
CA ARG A 217 11.75 5.94 33.02
C ARG A 217 10.50 6.01 32.16
N LEU A 218 10.62 6.45 30.91
CA LEU A 218 9.49 6.58 29.98
C LEU A 218 8.93 5.20 29.61
N PHE A 219 9.79 4.22 29.32
CA PHE A 219 9.34 2.87 28.98
C PHE A 219 8.82 2.09 30.19
N ASN A 220 9.34 2.34 31.39
CA ASN A 220 8.78 1.78 32.63
C ASN A 220 7.37 2.29 32.98
N LEU A 221 6.85 3.34 32.30
CA LEU A 221 5.46 3.78 32.46
C LEU A 221 4.47 2.97 31.59
N PHE A 222 4.98 2.23 30.60
CA PHE A 222 4.16 1.45 29.66
C PHE A 222 4.10 -0.05 30.01
N VAL A 223 4.84 -0.48 31.03
CA VAL A 223 4.82 -1.83 31.63
C VAL A 223 4.00 -1.77 32.91
#